data_AF-A0A8H9LD25-F1
#
_entry.id   AF-A0A8H9LD25-F1
#
_cell.length_a   1.000
_cell.length_b   1.000
_cell.length_c   1.000
_cell.angle_alpha   90.00
_cell.angle_beta   90.00
_cell.angle_gamma   90.00
#
_symmetry.space_group_name_H-M   'P 1'
#
loop_
_entity.id
_entity.type
_entity.pdbx_description
1 polymer ?
#
loop_
_entity_poly.entity_id
_entity_poly.type
_entity_poly.pdbx_seq_one_letter_code
_entity_poly.pdbx_strand_id
1 'polypeptide(L)'
;MFSGSTQGVTDDSCYTPGFSSAPNLASELIAAGKSWASYNESLPSQGSTTCSSGKYARKHNPWFGFSKVPASTAYTFAQFPTDFTKLPKVSFVVPNLCSDMHDCSVSTGDTWLKNNLDAYATWAKTHNSLLVVTFDEDNRLSGNRIATVLYGQPVRSGSSSGTTYNHYNMLRTIEDMYGTGHAGNAASASAISGIWN
;
A
#
# COMPACT_ATOMS: atom_id res chain seq x y z
N MET A 1 -6.72 -3.75 -0.01
CA MET A 1 -5.38 -4.38 0.11
C MET A 1 -4.82 -4.36 1.55
N PHE A 2 -5.59 -4.01 2.59
CA PHE A 2 -5.03 -3.84 3.95
C PHE A 2 -5.66 -4.76 5.00
N SER A 3 -6.99 -4.77 5.12
CA SER A 3 -7.74 -5.57 6.11
C SER A 3 -8.60 -6.68 5.49
N GLY A 4 -8.51 -6.86 4.17
CA GLY A 4 -9.31 -7.84 3.43
C GLY A 4 -10.83 -7.58 3.42
N SER A 5 -11.31 -6.42 3.87
CA SER A 5 -12.72 -6.04 3.83
C SER A 5 -12.87 -4.52 4.07
N THR A 6 -14.00 -3.93 3.68
CA THR A 6 -14.31 -2.51 3.85
C THR A 6 -14.47 -2.09 5.32
N GLN A 7 -14.70 -3.05 6.22
CA GLN A 7 -15.03 -2.78 7.63
C GLN A 7 -16.26 -1.88 7.80
N GLY A 8 -17.17 -1.87 6.82
CA GLY A 8 -18.35 -1.00 6.82
C GLY A 8 -18.09 0.43 6.31
N VAL A 9 -16.86 0.78 5.93
CA VAL A 9 -16.55 2.05 5.27
C VAL A 9 -16.71 1.87 3.76
N THR A 10 -17.78 2.43 3.19
CA THR A 10 -18.16 2.22 1.78
C THR A 10 -18.22 3.51 0.97
N ASP A 11 -17.81 4.64 1.55
CA ASP A 11 -17.80 5.94 0.91
C ASP A 11 -16.59 6.77 1.36
N ASP A 12 -16.51 8.00 0.86
CA ASP A 12 -15.44 8.96 1.10
C ASP A 12 -15.54 9.69 2.45
N SER A 13 -16.53 9.35 3.28
CA SER A 13 -16.74 10.02 4.55
C SER A 13 -15.55 9.79 5.47
N CYS A 14 -15.20 10.83 6.22
CA CYS A 14 -14.12 10.74 7.17
C CYS A 14 -14.51 9.80 8.33
N TYR A 15 -13.97 8.58 8.32
CA TYR A 15 -14.24 7.56 9.35
C TYR A 15 -13.69 7.95 10.74
N THR A 16 -14.12 7.30 11.82
CA THR A 16 -13.56 7.58 13.16
C THR A 16 -12.23 6.83 13.35
N PRO A 17 -11.10 7.45 13.68
CA PRO A 17 -9.86 6.71 13.94
C PRO A 17 -10.02 5.61 14.99
N GLY A 18 -9.42 4.45 14.74
CA GLY A 18 -9.45 3.31 15.65
C GLY A 18 -10.80 2.59 15.77
N PHE A 19 -11.77 2.86 14.89
CA PHE A 19 -13.12 2.25 14.96
C PHE A 19 -13.14 0.73 14.86
N SER A 20 -12.15 0.12 14.19
CA SER A 20 -12.07 -1.34 14.00
C SER A 20 -10.92 -1.95 14.78
N SER A 21 -11.12 -3.17 15.30
CA SER A 21 -10.07 -4.02 15.87
C SER A 21 -9.79 -5.27 15.04
N ALA A 22 -10.36 -5.33 13.83
CA ALA A 22 -10.22 -6.46 12.93
C ALA A 22 -8.76 -6.66 12.49
N PRO A 23 -8.35 -7.91 12.21
CA PRO A 23 -7.05 -8.18 11.61
C PRO A 23 -6.82 -7.38 10.34
N ASN A 24 -5.57 -6.99 10.14
CA ASN A 24 -5.07 -6.28 8.98
C ASN A 24 -3.57 -6.48 8.88
N LEU A 25 -3.02 -6.24 7.68
CA LEU A 25 -1.63 -6.46 7.35
C LEU A 25 -0.65 -5.87 8.38
N ALA A 26 -0.85 -4.63 8.82
CA ALA A 26 0.04 -4.03 9.80
C ALA A 26 -0.02 -4.74 11.16
N SER A 27 -1.23 -5.01 11.66
CA SER A 27 -1.40 -5.71 12.95
C SER A 27 -0.85 -7.14 12.92
N GLU A 28 -0.96 -7.82 11.78
CA GLU A 28 -0.46 -9.18 11.59
C GLU A 28 1.07 -9.21 11.52
N LEU A 29 1.67 -8.26 10.79
CA LEU A 29 3.13 -8.08 10.77
C LEU A 29 3.67 -7.77 12.17
N ILE A 30 3.05 -6.85 12.90
CA ILE A 30 3.43 -6.50 14.27
C ILE A 30 3.34 -7.72 15.18
N ALA A 31 2.25 -8.48 15.12
CA ALA A 31 2.07 -9.70 15.91
C ALA A 31 3.12 -10.77 15.59
N ALA A 32 3.61 -10.82 14.35
CA ALA A 32 4.69 -11.71 13.91
C ALA A 32 6.10 -11.15 14.18
N GLY A 33 6.23 -10.04 14.93
CA GLY A 33 7.52 -9.40 15.21
C GLY A 33 8.20 -8.78 13.99
N LYS A 34 7.43 -8.47 12.93
CA LYS A 34 7.90 -7.78 11.72
C LYS A 34 7.57 -6.29 11.81
N SER A 35 8.38 -5.49 11.13
CA SER A 35 8.18 -4.05 11.07
C SER A 35 7.28 -3.65 9.90
N TRP A 36 6.43 -2.65 10.15
CA TRP A 36 5.58 -1.99 9.15
C TRP A 36 5.65 -0.47 9.33
N ALA A 37 5.49 0.27 8.24
CA ALA A 37 5.14 1.69 8.31
C ALA A 37 4.39 2.18 7.05
N SER A 38 3.84 3.39 7.12
CA SER A 38 3.42 4.14 5.94
C SER A 38 4.13 5.49 5.82
N TYR A 39 4.26 5.98 4.60
CA TYR A 39 4.92 7.24 4.23
C TYR A 39 4.00 8.02 3.31
N ASN A 40 3.52 9.17 3.79
CA ASN A 40 2.33 9.79 3.25
C ASN A 40 2.62 11.22 2.82
N GLU A 41 2.42 11.50 1.54
CA GLU A 41 2.70 12.82 0.99
C GLU A 41 1.70 13.85 1.52
N SER A 42 2.21 15.02 1.91
CA SER A 42 1.40 16.10 2.48
C SER A 42 0.70 15.77 3.81
N LEU A 43 0.98 14.63 4.44
CA LEU A 43 0.56 14.37 5.82
C LEU A 43 1.12 15.47 6.73
N PRO A 44 0.29 16.19 7.52
CA PRO A 44 0.76 17.39 8.24
C PRO A 44 1.84 17.13 9.28
N SER A 45 1.78 15.97 9.93
CA SER A 45 2.76 15.50 10.91
C SER A 45 2.63 13.98 11.06
N GLN A 46 3.71 13.33 11.50
CA GLN A 46 3.70 11.91 11.79
C GLN A 46 2.55 11.55 12.75
N GLY A 47 1.74 10.57 12.36
CA GLY A 47 0.57 10.12 13.12
C GLY A 47 -0.63 11.08 13.11
N SER A 48 -0.62 12.15 12.31
CA SER A 48 -1.77 13.03 12.18
C SER A 48 -3.00 12.29 11.65
N THR A 49 -4.10 12.37 12.38
CA THR A 49 -5.38 11.79 12.00
C THR A 49 -6.33 12.81 11.39
N THR A 50 -5.86 13.96 10.86
CA THR A 50 -6.76 14.90 10.18
C THR A 50 -7.45 14.23 8.99
N CYS A 51 -8.70 14.58 8.71
CA CYS A 51 -9.44 14.06 7.55
C CYS A 51 -8.75 14.48 6.23
N SER A 52 -8.35 15.74 6.16
CA SER A 52 -7.67 16.35 5.01
C SER A 52 -6.76 17.50 5.46
N SER A 53 -5.80 17.85 4.61
CA SER A 53 -4.98 19.06 4.76
C SER A 53 -4.29 19.38 3.43
N GLY A 54 -4.63 20.51 2.82
CA GLY A 54 -4.18 20.79 1.45
C GLY A 54 -4.57 19.66 0.49
N LYS A 55 -3.58 19.00 -0.13
CA LYS A 55 -3.78 17.85 -1.02
C LYS A 55 -3.80 16.50 -0.31
N TYR A 56 -3.56 16.44 1.00
CA TYR A 56 -3.63 15.19 1.75
C TYR A 56 -5.09 14.79 1.99
N ALA A 57 -5.40 13.51 1.77
CA ALA A 57 -6.69 12.90 2.02
C ALA A 57 -6.53 11.59 2.80
N ARG A 58 -7.00 11.57 4.07
CA ARG A 58 -6.87 10.39 4.94
C ARG A 58 -7.71 9.19 4.48
N LYS A 59 -8.72 9.41 3.63
CA LYS A 59 -9.51 8.31 3.05
C LYS A 59 -8.63 7.30 2.29
N HIS A 60 -7.50 7.72 1.70
CA HIS A 60 -6.54 6.84 1.03
C HIS A 60 -5.56 6.13 2.01
N ASN A 61 -5.70 6.34 3.32
CA ASN A 61 -4.76 5.93 4.36
C ASN A 61 -5.48 5.03 5.39
N PRO A 62 -5.81 3.76 5.08
CA PRO A 62 -6.79 2.97 5.85
C PRO A 62 -6.34 2.59 7.27
N TRP A 63 -5.03 2.58 7.56
CA TRP A 63 -4.49 2.14 8.86
C TRP A 63 -5.00 2.96 10.05
N PHE A 64 -5.35 4.23 9.88
CA PHE A 64 -5.90 5.04 10.97
C PHE A 64 -7.25 4.52 11.46
N GLY A 65 -7.96 3.72 10.65
CA GLY A 65 -9.23 3.10 11.06
C GLY A 65 -9.08 1.98 12.08
N PHE A 66 -7.87 1.48 12.32
CA PHE A 66 -7.63 0.27 13.11
C PHE A 66 -6.94 0.57 14.43
N SER A 67 -7.60 0.23 15.54
CA SER A 67 -7.12 0.44 16.92
C SER A 67 -5.81 -0.29 17.24
N LYS A 68 -5.50 -1.36 16.50
CA LYS A 68 -4.26 -2.17 16.66
C LYS A 68 -3.09 -1.69 15.80
N VAL A 69 -3.23 -0.57 15.09
CA VAL A 69 -2.17 0.01 14.28
C VAL A 69 -1.76 1.34 14.92
N PRO A 70 -0.56 1.44 15.51
CA PRO A 70 -0.14 2.67 16.18
C PRO A 70 -0.05 3.83 15.19
N ALA A 71 -0.67 4.97 15.50
CA ALA A 71 -0.59 6.15 14.62
C ALA A 71 0.85 6.61 14.36
N SER A 72 1.77 6.36 15.31
CA SER A 72 3.20 6.65 15.18
C SER A 72 3.88 5.89 14.05
N THR A 73 3.29 4.84 13.46
CA THR A 73 3.83 4.16 12.27
C THR A 73 3.47 4.85 10.96
N ALA A 74 2.67 5.92 10.99
CA ALA A 74 2.31 6.71 9.81
C ALA A 74 3.20 7.96 9.72
N TYR A 75 4.28 7.85 8.95
CA TYR A 75 5.25 8.91 8.73
C TYR A 75 4.80 9.89 7.65
N THR A 76 5.34 11.11 7.67
CA THR A 76 5.27 12.00 6.52
C THR A 76 6.20 11.48 5.42
N PHE A 77 5.91 11.78 4.15
CA PHE A 77 6.76 11.32 3.05
C PHE A 77 8.20 11.87 3.12
N ALA A 78 8.42 13.04 3.75
CA ALA A 78 9.76 13.58 3.99
C ALA A 78 10.66 12.68 4.85
N GLN A 79 10.07 11.71 5.58
CA GLN A 79 10.78 10.72 6.38
C GLN A 79 11.04 9.41 5.61
N PHE A 80 10.62 9.30 4.34
CA PHE A 80 10.98 8.15 3.50
C PHE A 80 12.50 8.09 3.33
N PRO A 81 13.16 6.99 3.70
CA PRO A 81 14.61 6.95 3.78
C PRO A 81 15.25 6.88 2.39
N THR A 82 16.44 7.45 2.27
CA THR A 82 17.32 7.23 1.11
C THR A 82 18.20 5.99 1.28
N ASP A 83 18.39 5.54 2.53
CA ASP A 83 19.00 4.25 2.87
C ASP A 83 17.89 3.20 3.03
N PHE A 84 17.64 2.44 1.96
CA PHE A 84 16.53 1.49 1.90
C PHE A 84 16.73 0.27 2.82
N THR A 85 17.92 0.05 3.38
CA THR A 85 18.12 -1.01 4.38
C THR A 85 17.40 -0.73 5.69
N LYS A 86 17.02 0.53 5.93
CA LYS A 86 16.26 0.99 7.11
C LYS A 86 14.74 0.89 6.94
N LEU A 87 14.26 0.55 5.74
CA LEU A 87 12.83 0.39 5.52
C LEU A 87 12.27 -0.74 6.40
N PRO A 88 11.04 -0.58 6.93
CA PRO A 88 10.29 -1.69 7.48
C PRO A 88 10.15 -2.84 6.49
N LYS A 89 9.85 -4.04 7.00
CA LYS A 89 9.60 -5.21 6.13
C LYS A 89 8.51 -4.95 5.11
N VAL A 90 7.46 -4.21 5.50
CA VAL A 90 6.48 -3.71 4.54
C VAL A 90 6.24 -2.22 4.78
N SER A 91 6.35 -1.45 3.70
CA SER A 91 6.14 -0.01 3.69
C SER A 91 5.06 0.34 2.69
N PHE A 92 4.07 1.12 3.10
CA PHE A 92 3.12 1.74 2.17
C PHE A 92 3.54 3.17 1.88
N VAL A 93 3.48 3.56 0.61
CA VAL A 93 3.71 4.94 0.18
C VAL A 93 2.40 5.43 -0.43
N VAL A 94 1.85 6.52 0.11
CA VAL A 94 0.59 7.10 -0.37
C VAL A 94 0.87 8.53 -0.86
N PRO A 95 0.87 8.77 -2.18
CA PRO A 95 0.97 10.12 -2.73
C PRO A 95 -0.27 10.96 -2.38
N ASN A 96 -0.18 12.27 -2.54
CA ASN A 96 -1.32 13.17 -2.33
C ASN A 96 -2.25 13.17 -3.55
N LEU A 97 -3.41 13.83 -3.44
CA LEU A 97 -4.46 13.86 -4.48
C LEU A 97 -4.02 14.32 -5.88
N CYS A 98 -2.86 14.96 -6.03
CA CYS A 98 -2.32 15.28 -7.36
C CYS A 98 -1.35 14.21 -7.84
N SER A 99 -0.46 13.76 -6.95
CA SER A 99 0.57 12.77 -7.26
C SER A 99 0.01 11.34 -7.40
N ASP A 100 -1.14 11.05 -6.80
CA ASP A 100 -1.88 9.78 -6.94
C ASP A 100 -2.74 9.74 -8.22
N MET A 101 -2.72 10.81 -9.01
CA MET A 101 -3.47 10.99 -10.27
C MET A 101 -4.98 11.18 -10.10
N HIS A 102 -5.45 11.50 -8.89
CA HIS A 102 -6.88 11.78 -8.65
C HIS A 102 -7.30 13.14 -9.27
N ASP A 103 -6.57 14.21 -8.94
CA ASP A 103 -6.89 15.60 -9.34
C ASP A 103 -5.97 16.13 -10.46
N CYS A 104 -4.92 15.38 -10.79
CA CYS A 104 -3.91 15.78 -11.76
C CYS A 104 -3.69 14.69 -12.83
N SER A 105 -2.97 15.05 -13.89
CA SER A 105 -2.71 14.15 -15.01
C SER A 105 -1.88 12.92 -14.61
N VAL A 106 -2.02 11.84 -15.39
CA VAL A 106 -1.15 10.66 -15.30
C VAL A 106 0.33 11.04 -15.39
N SER A 107 0.69 12.01 -16.23
CA SER A 107 2.07 12.48 -16.34
C SER A 107 2.60 13.14 -15.06
N THR A 108 1.72 13.75 -14.25
CA THR A 108 2.09 14.32 -12.95
C THR A 108 2.44 13.20 -11.96
N GLY A 109 1.59 12.19 -11.85
CA GLY A 109 1.86 11.04 -10.99
C GLY A 109 3.06 10.20 -11.46
N ASP A 110 3.26 10.05 -12.78
CA ASP A 110 4.43 9.35 -13.34
C ASP A 110 5.74 10.10 -13.02
N THR A 111 5.74 11.42 -13.16
CA THR A 111 6.88 12.26 -12.76
C THR A 111 7.14 12.14 -11.27
N TRP A 112 6.10 12.13 -10.45
CA TRP A 112 6.24 11.95 -9.00
C TRP A 112 6.83 10.59 -8.66
N LEU A 113 6.30 9.51 -9.24
CA LEU A 113 6.77 8.14 -9.01
C LEU A 113 8.26 8.02 -9.39
N LYS A 114 8.63 8.55 -10.55
CA LYS A 114 10.02 8.57 -11.01
C LYS A 114 10.92 9.33 -10.05
N ASN A 115 10.56 10.55 -9.66
CA ASN A 115 11.41 11.39 -8.83
C ASN A 115 11.60 10.82 -7.41
N ASN A 116 10.61 10.08 -6.90
CA ASN A 116 10.57 9.67 -5.51
C ASN A 116 10.91 8.20 -5.27
N LEU A 117 10.61 7.30 -6.21
CA LEU A 117 10.77 5.85 -6.03
C LEU A 117 11.71 5.19 -7.07
N ASP A 118 12.24 5.89 -8.07
CA ASP A 118 13.18 5.31 -9.05
C ASP A 118 14.45 4.74 -8.38
N ALA A 119 14.96 5.42 -7.36
CA ALA A 119 16.10 4.95 -6.58
C ALA A 119 15.78 3.62 -5.85
N TYR A 120 14.60 3.50 -5.25
CA TYR A 120 14.17 2.25 -4.61
C TYR A 120 13.92 1.15 -5.65
N ALA A 121 13.29 1.48 -6.77
CA ALA A 121 13.08 0.53 -7.86
C ALA A 121 14.43 -0.05 -8.33
N THR A 122 15.41 0.81 -8.59
CA THR A 122 16.76 0.38 -8.99
C THR A 122 17.41 -0.51 -7.94
N TRP A 123 17.32 -0.14 -6.66
CA TRP A 123 17.87 -0.91 -5.54
C TRP A 123 17.19 -2.28 -5.39
N ALA A 124 15.87 -2.34 -5.51
CA ALA A 124 15.07 -3.55 -5.33
C ALA A 124 15.39 -4.66 -6.34
N LYS A 125 16.02 -4.36 -7.49
CA LYS A 125 16.45 -5.38 -8.47
C LYS A 125 17.55 -6.32 -7.97
N THR A 126 18.41 -5.84 -7.09
CA THR A 126 19.58 -6.60 -6.60
C THR A 126 19.47 -6.96 -5.12
N HIS A 127 18.38 -6.56 -4.48
CA HIS A 127 18.08 -6.88 -3.10
C HIS A 127 16.80 -7.69 -3.07
N ASN A 128 16.66 -8.65 -2.14
CA ASN A 128 15.44 -9.42 -1.97
C ASN A 128 14.30 -8.50 -1.49
N SER A 129 13.72 -7.76 -2.42
CA SER A 129 12.85 -6.61 -2.18
C SER A 129 11.94 -6.39 -3.39
N LEU A 130 10.76 -5.87 -3.10
CA LEU A 130 9.68 -5.71 -4.06
C LEU A 130 9.15 -4.27 -3.99
N LEU A 131 8.95 -3.68 -5.16
CA LEU A 131 8.12 -2.51 -5.37
C LEU A 131 6.82 -2.97 -6.02
N VAL A 132 5.69 -2.63 -5.39
CA VAL A 132 4.36 -2.80 -5.98
C VAL A 132 3.79 -1.42 -6.24
N VAL A 133 3.49 -1.12 -7.51
CA VAL A 133 2.75 0.08 -7.91
C VAL A 133 1.36 -0.36 -8.33
N THR A 134 0.33 0.17 -7.68
CA THR A 134 -1.07 -0.22 -7.89
C THR A 134 -1.99 0.97 -7.61
N PHE A 135 -3.26 0.83 -7.96
CA PHE A 135 -4.31 1.83 -7.73
C PHE A 135 -5.40 1.22 -6.86
N ASP A 136 -6.11 2.03 -6.08
CA ASP A 136 -7.20 1.57 -5.23
C ASP A 136 -8.51 1.36 -6.00
N GLU A 137 -8.73 2.15 -7.05
CA GLU A 137 -9.89 2.05 -7.94
C GLU A 137 -9.60 2.51 -9.37
N ASP A 138 -10.52 2.22 -10.29
CA ASP A 138 -10.59 2.84 -11.60
C ASP A 138 -11.47 4.10 -11.58
N ASN A 139 -11.62 4.74 -12.73
CA ASN A 139 -12.52 5.89 -12.91
C ASN A 139 -14.00 5.50 -13.10
N ARG A 140 -14.42 4.32 -12.64
CA ARG A 140 -15.76 3.72 -12.76
C ARG A 140 -16.19 3.31 -14.16
N LEU A 141 -15.27 3.25 -15.13
CA LEU A 141 -15.58 2.95 -16.53
C LEU A 141 -15.17 1.54 -17.00
N SER A 142 -14.30 0.84 -16.26
CA SER A 142 -13.66 -0.40 -16.71
C SER A 142 -13.90 -1.57 -15.75
N GLY A 143 -15.00 -1.54 -15.01
CA GLY A 143 -15.35 -2.59 -14.05
C GLY A 143 -14.35 -2.71 -12.89
N ASN A 144 -13.77 -1.57 -12.48
CA ASN A 144 -12.74 -1.48 -11.45
C ASN A 144 -11.45 -2.23 -11.80
N ARG A 145 -11.07 -2.23 -13.09
CA ARG A 145 -9.82 -2.80 -13.56
C ARG A 145 -8.69 -1.79 -13.42
N ILE A 146 -7.75 -2.09 -12.54
CA ILE A 146 -6.61 -1.24 -12.19
C ILE A 146 -5.31 -1.70 -12.82
N ALA A 147 -4.38 -0.76 -13.03
CA ALA A 147 -2.99 -1.10 -13.33
C ALA A 147 -2.31 -1.64 -12.06
N THR A 148 -1.48 -2.68 -12.19
CA THR A 148 -0.65 -3.19 -11.09
C THR A 148 0.66 -3.71 -11.65
N VAL A 149 1.78 -3.16 -11.16
CA VAL A 149 3.13 -3.52 -11.57
C VAL A 149 3.88 -4.02 -10.34
N LEU A 150 4.48 -5.20 -10.46
CA LEU A 150 5.38 -5.78 -9.47
C LEU A 150 6.79 -5.74 -10.04
N TYR A 151 7.73 -5.17 -9.28
CA TYR A 151 9.08 -4.91 -9.74
C TYR A 151 10.10 -5.18 -8.65
N GLY A 152 11.16 -5.92 -8.96
CA GLY A 152 12.24 -6.22 -8.01
C GLY A 152 12.90 -7.57 -8.30
N GLN A 153 13.89 -7.94 -7.50
CA GLN A 153 14.66 -9.17 -7.62
C GLN A 153 13.81 -10.47 -7.66
N PRO A 154 12.73 -10.63 -6.87
CA PRO A 154 11.95 -11.87 -6.91
C PRO A 154 11.03 -11.97 -8.14
N VAL A 155 10.89 -10.92 -8.96
CA VAL A 155 10.02 -10.92 -10.13
C VAL A 155 10.79 -11.34 -11.38
N ARG A 156 10.22 -12.28 -12.14
CA ARG A 156 10.72 -12.66 -13.46
C ARG A 156 10.48 -11.52 -14.45
N SER A 157 11.56 -10.90 -14.92
CA SER A 157 11.51 -9.75 -15.83
C SER A 157 10.68 -10.04 -17.08
N GLY A 158 9.80 -9.10 -17.46
CA GLY A 158 8.93 -9.20 -18.64
C GLY A 158 7.78 -10.21 -18.52
N SER A 159 7.61 -10.84 -17.36
CA SER A 159 6.51 -11.78 -17.15
C SER A 159 5.17 -11.08 -16.89
N SER A 160 4.09 -11.76 -17.24
CA SER A 160 2.72 -11.39 -16.91
C SER A 160 1.92 -12.66 -16.61
N SER A 161 0.77 -12.49 -15.96
CA SER A 161 -0.18 -13.58 -15.71
C SER A 161 -1.51 -13.25 -16.39
N GLY A 162 -2.08 -14.26 -17.07
CA GLY A 162 -3.45 -14.18 -17.61
C GLY A 162 -4.54 -14.40 -16.56
N THR A 163 -4.15 -14.70 -15.31
CA THR A 163 -5.09 -14.92 -14.21
C THR A 163 -5.65 -13.59 -13.71
N THR A 164 -6.94 -13.55 -13.41
CA THR A 164 -7.56 -12.39 -12.76
C THR A 164 -7.22 -12.37 -11.27
N TYR A 165 -6.63 -11.27 -10.83
CA TYR A 165 -6.34 -11.00 -9.42
C TYR A 165 -7.03 -9.71 -8.97
N ASN A 166 -7.31 -9.60 -7.68
CA ASN A 166 -7.79 -8.38 -7.05
C ASN A 166 -6.93 -8.02 -5.82
N HIS A 167 -7.32 -6.98 -5.09
CA HIS A 167 -6.59 -6.54 -3.90
C HIS A 167 -6.50 -7.57 -2.76
N TYR A 168 -7.39 -8.56 -2.70
CA TYR A 168 -7.30 -9.63 -1.72
C TYR A 168 -6.19 -10.63 -2.10
N ASN A 169 -5.97 -10.89 -3.39
CA ASN A 169 -4.83 -11.68 -3.84
C ASN A 169 -3.49 -10.99 -3.55
N MET A 170 -3.42 -9.66 -3.74
CA MET A 170 -2.21 -8.91 -3.39
C MET A 170 -1.96 -8.93 -1.87
N LEU A 171 -3.00 -8.72 -1.06
CA LEU A 171 -2.89 -8.84 0.40
C LEU A 171 -2.41 -10.23 0.81
N ARG A 172 -3.07 -11.29 0.31
CA ARG A 172 -2.68 -12.68 0.50
C ARG A 172 -1.22 -12.95 0.13
N THR A 173 -0.76 -12.39 -0.99
CA THR A 173 0.62 -12.54 -1.45
C THR A 173 1.61 -11.97 -0.43
N ILE A 174 1.34 -10.77 0.10
CA ILE A 174 2.23 -10.13 1.08
C ILE A 174 2.19 -10.88 2.42
N GLU A 175 1.01 -11.31 2.86
CA GLU A 175 0.84 -12.12 4.08
C GLU A 175 1.64 -13.43 3.99
N ASP A 176 1.54 -14.14 2.86
CA ASP A 176 2.29 -15.38 2.61
C ASP A 176 3.81 -15.14 2.57
N MET A 177 4.28 -14.01 2.02
CA MET A 177 5.71 -13.66 2.02
C MET A 177 6.31 -13.55 3.43
N TYR A 178 5.50 -13.15 4.42
CA TYR A 178 5.95 -12.96 5.79
C TYR A 178 5.46 -14.02 6.77
N GLY A 179 4.72 -15.02 6.29
CA GLY A 179 4.17 -16.10 7.10
C GLY A 179 3.18 -15.60 8.15
N THR A 180 2.38 -14.58 7.83
CA THR A 180 1.36 -14.05 8.73
C THR A 180 0.01 -14.75 8.54
N GLY A 181 -0.98 -14.38 9.35
CA GLY A 181 -2.37 -14.73 9.09
C GLY A 181 -2.91 -14.07 7.82
N HIS A 182 -4.16 -14.41 7.46
CA HIS A 182 -4.84 -13.86 6.29
C HIS A 182 -6.06 -13.04 6.70
N ALA A 183 -5.98 -11.71 6.55
CA ALA A 183 -7.04 -10.82 6.98
C ALA A 183 -8.25 -10.85 6.02
N GLY A 184 -9.45 -10.97 6.59
CA GLY A 184 -10.71 -10.86 5.84
C GLY A 184 -10.78 -11.80 4.63
N ASN A 185 -11.13 -11.27 3.47
CA ASN A 185 -11.25 -12.04 2.24
C ASN A 185 -9.91 -12.55 1.66
N ALA A 186 -8.76 -12.12 2.20
CA ALA A 186 -7.47 -12.69 1.80
C ALA A 186 -7.34 -14.16 2.19
N ALA A 187 -8.05 -14.60 3.25
CA ALA A 187 -8.08 -16.01 3.69
C ALA A 187 -8.61 -16.96 2.60
N SER A 188 -9.55 -16.49 1.77
CA SER A 188 -10.13 -17.25 0.66
C SER A 188 -9.48 -16.95 -0.69
N ALA A 189 -8.57 -15.97 -0.76
CA ALA A 189 -7.82 -15.65 -1.96
C ALA A 189 -6.59 -16.55 -2.10
N SER A 190 -6.07 -16.68 -3.31
CA SER A 190 -4.75 -17.26 -3.56
C SER A 190 -3.70 -16.17 -3.74
N ALA A 191 -2.44 -16.49 -3.40
CA ALA A 191 -1.32 -15.62 -3.74
C ALA A 191 -1.18 -15.51 -5.27
N ILE A 192 -0.64 -14.37 -5.72
CA ILE A 192 -0.29 -14.15 -7.11
C ILE A 192 0.76 -15.19 -7.52
N SER A 193 0.67 -15.71 -8.74
CA SER A 193 1.55 -16.76 -9.26
C SER A 193 1.92 -16.53 -10.72
N GLY A 194 2.97 -17.21 -11.19
CA GLY A 194 3.39 -17.20 -12.60
C GLY A 194 4.33 -16.04 -13.00
N ILE A 195 4.62 -15.15 -12.06
CA ILE A 195 5.50 -13.98 -12.27
C ILE A 195 6.77 -13.98 -11.43
N TRP A 196 6.91 -14.92 -10.49
CA TRP A 196 8.06 -15.00 -9.59
C TRP A 196 9.20 -15.83 -10.20
N ASN A 197 10.43 -15.63 -9.71
CA ASN A 197 11.60 -16.46 -9.99
C ASN A 197 11.62 -17.76 -9.17
#